data_AF-D0LJ77-F1
#
_entry.id   AF-D0LJ77-F1
#
_cell.length_a   1.000
_cell.length_b   1.000
_cell.length_c   1.000
_cell.angle_alpha   90.00
_cell.angle_beta   90.00
_cell.angle_gamma   90.00
#
_symmetry.space_group_name_H-M   'P 1'
#
loop_
_entity.id
_entity.type
_entity.pdbx_description
1 polymer ?
#
loop_
_entity_poly.entity_id
_entity_poly.type
_entity_poly.pdbx_seq_one_letter_code
_entity_poly.pdbx_strand_id
1 'polypeptide(L)'
;MSNARASSSHAAGALVRLAALVLAGAALLGCGVDRRSDAYRCDTAGASCSDGRECMDGWCVVPAGTGCPAVCTSCDGATCQVSCLTEDGCADTVVCPEGMNCEVSCGGAGSCAGGVDCDGAVSCQVLCSGASACAGLVACGAGACNVNCEGDESCAEGIDCSLSCACDTDCDGDNACPEVSCPDRGGTCTRNGECRSNGCDVC
;
A
#
# COMPACT_ATOMS: atom_id res chain seq x y z
N MET A 1 -57.10 53.94 20.17
CA MET A 1 -57.45 55.36 19.98
C MET A 1 -56.43 55.92 19.00
N SER A 2 -56.56 55.60 17.70
CA SER A 2 -57.43 56.28 16.72
C SER A 2 -57.05 57.74 16.47
N ASN A 3 -56.74 57.98 15.19
CA ASN A 3 -56.78 59.22 14.42
C ASN A 3 -55.45 60.00 14.38
N ALA A 4 -54.74 60.03 13.24
CA ALA A 4 -55.10 60.55 11.91
C ALA A 4 -55.05 62.09 11.83
N ARG A 5 -54.23 62.58 10.88
CA ARG A 5 -54.41 63.75 9.98
C ARG A 5 -53.01 64.18 9.50
N ALA A 6 -52.64 63.98 8.24
CA ALA A 6 -53.12 64.64 7.02
C ALA A 6 -52.57 66.08 6.85
N SER A 7 -51.76 66.21 5.80
CA SER A 7 -51.91 67.18 4.69
C SER A 7 -51.00 68.41 4.61
N SER A 8 -50.77 68.77 3.34
CA SER A 8 -50.22 69.97 2.70
C SER A 8 -48.70 70.15 2.73
N SER A 9 -47.94 69.98 1.62
CA SER A 9 -47.98 70.48 0.23
C SER A 9 -47.39 71.89 0.05
N HIS A 10 -46.41 72.02 -0.86
CA HIS A 10 -46.25 73.07 -1.89
C HIS A 10 -44.78 73.25 -2.32
N ALA A 11 -44.61 73.74 -3.55
CA ALA A 11 -43.40 74.19 -4.26
C ALA A 11 -42.70 73.09 -5.10
N ALA A 12 -43.09 72.85 -6.36
CA ALA A 12 -42.95 73.71 -7.55
C ALA A 12 -41.51 73.77 -8.09
N GLY A 13 -41.34 73.37 -9.36
CA GLY A 13 -40.25 73.89 -10.19
C GLY A 13 -39.54 72.87 -11.09
N ALA A 14 -39.91 72.90 -12.37
CA ALA A 14 -39.04 72.77 -13.55
C ALA A 14 -38.31 71.43 -13.80
N LEU A 15 -38.77 70.63 -14.77
CA LEU A 15 -38.42 70.65 -16.21
C LEU A 15 -37.32 69.63 -16.58
N VAL A 16 -37.80 68.46 -17.02
CA VAL A 16 -37.42 67.72 -18.23
C VAL A 16 -35.97 67.85 -18.72
N ARG A 17 -35.19 66.76 -18.64
CA ARG A 17 -34.53 66.12 -19.81
C ARG A 17 -34.29 64.62 -19.56
N LEU A 18 -34.65 63.83 -20.58
CA LEU A 18 -34.49 62.39 -20.68
C LEU A 18 -33.01 61.97 -20.64
N ALA A 19 -32.71 60.89 -19.93
CA ALA A 19 -31.92 59.76 -20.44
C ALA A 19 -31.97 58.60 -19.42
N ALA A 20 -32.56 57.49 -19.84
CA ALA A 20 -32.50 56.21 -19.14
C ALA A 20 -31.09 55.63 -19.20
N LEU A 21 -30.60 55.01 -18.11
CA LEU A 21 -29.58 53.96 -18.10
C LEU A 21 -29.61 53.28 -16.72
N VAL A 22 -30.35 52.18 -16.61
CA VAL A 22 -29.88 50.78 -16.52
C VAL A 22 -29.37 50.42 -15.11
N LEU A 23 -30.02 49.40 -14.55
CA LEU A 23 -29.72 48.75 -13.28
C LEU A 23 -28.24 48.33 -13.17
N ALA A 24 -27.65 48.55 -11.99
CA ALA A 24 -26.58 47.69 -11.48
C ALA A 24 -26.62 47.68 -9.95
N GLY A 25 -27.59 46.96 -9.39
CA GLY A 25 -27.50 46.49 -8.02
C GLY A 25 -26.38 45.45 -7.94
N ALA A 26 -25.19 45.85 -7.51
CA ALA A 26 -24.10 44.94 -7.21
C ALA A 26 -24.43 44.22 -5.89
N ALA A 27 -25.27 43.18 -5.97
CA ALA A 27 -25.28 42.15 -4.96
C ALA A 27 -23.87 41.52 -4.98
N LEU A 28 -23.08 41.81 -3.95
CA LEU A 28 -21.88 41.05 -3.61
C LEU A 28 -22.35 39.65 -3.18
N LEU A 29 -22.74 38.83 -4.15
CA LEU A 29 -22.71 37.39 -4.04
C LEU A 29 -21.24 37.04 -3.90
N GLY A 30 -20.75 37.05 -2.67
CA GLY A 30 -19.52 36.36 -2.35
C GLY A 30 -19.69 34.95 -2.86
N CYS A 31 -18.95 34.59 -3.91
CA CYS A 31 -18.73 33.19 -4.22
C CYS A 31 -18.17 32.61 -2.93
N GLY A 32 -19.00 31.90 -2.17
CA GLY A 32 -18.54 31.05 -1.09
C GLY A 32 -17.65 30.03 -1.76
N VAL A 33 -16.35 30.35 -1.85
CA VAL A 33 -15.34 29.37 -2.17
C VAL A 33 -15.30 28.52 -0.93
N ASP A 34 -16.22 27.56 -0.87
CA ASP A 34 -16.26 26.54 0.16
C ASP A 34 -14.97 25.72 -0.03
N ARG A 35 -13.92 26.20 0.65
CA ARG A 35 -12.54 25.89 0.27
C ARG A 35 -12.10 24.50 0.71
N ARG A 36 -12.95 23.76 1.43
CA ARG A 36 -12.74 22.36 1.81
C ARG A 36 -14.11 21.73 2.02
N SER A 37 -14.45 20.78 1.16
CA SER A 37 -15.69 20.01 1.20
C SER A 37 -15.96 19.43 2.59
N ASP A 38 -16.89 20.02 3.34
CA ASP A 38 -17.43 19.46 4.60
C ASP A 38 -18.00 18.05 4.41
N ALA A 39 -18.23 17.63 3.16
CA ALA A 39 -18.59 16.26 2.75
C ALA A 39 -17.59 15.17 3.22
N TYR A 40 -16.36 15.52 3.59
CA TYR A 40 -15.37 14.58 4.12
C TYR A 40 -15.02 14.84 5.58
N ARG A 41 -15.79 15.63 6.32
CA ARG A 41 -15.58 15.75 7.77
C ARG A 41 -16.22 14.58 8.50
N CYS A 42 -15.57 14.12 9.55
CA CYS A 42 -16.12 13.19 10.53
C CYS A 42 -15.93 13.76 11.93
N ASP A 43 -16.82 13.43 12.86
CA ASP A 43 -16.66 13.73 14.27
C ASP A 43 -16.11 12.51 15.03
N THR A 44 -15.47 12.74 16.18
CA THR A 44 -14.95 11.68 17.07
C THR A 44 -16.07 10.79 17.66
N ALA A 45 -17.33 11.01 17.26
CA ALA A 45 -18.52 10.25 17.67
C ALA A 45 -18.98 9.22 16.62
N GLY A 46 -18.17 8.96 15.58
CA GLY A 46 -18.43 7.87 14.66
C GLY A 46 -19.41 8.21 13.55
N ALA A 47 -19.45 9.46 13.08
CA ALA A 47 -19.98 9.74 11.74
C ALA A 47 -19.30 8.79 10.74
N SER A 48 -20.10 7.85 10.22
CA SER A 48 -19.63 6.73 9.43
C SER A 48 -19.18 7.25 8.09
N CYS A 49 -17.88 7.49 7.97
CA CYS A 49 -17.26 7.78 6.69
C CYS A 49 -17.76 6.73 5.67
N SER A 50 -18.44 7.20 4.62
CA SER A 50 -18.98 6.32 3.58
C SER A 50 -17.85 5.80 2.69
N ASP A 51 -18.07 4.68 2.01
CA ASP A 51 -17.12 4.10 1.04
C ASP A 51 -15.79 3.60 1.63
N GLY A 52 -15.82 2.94 2.81
CA GLY A 52 -14.64 2.27 3.38
C GLY A 52 -13.53 3.21 3.86
N ARG A 53 -13.89 4.44 4.21
CA ARG A 53 -13.00 5.49 4.69
C ARG A 53 -12.90 5.47 6.20
N GLU A 54 -11.78 5.93 6.72
CA GLU A 54 -11.54 6.05 8.16
C GLU A 54 -11.51 7.52 8.59
N CYS A 55 -12.00 7.78 9.80
CA CYS A 55 -11.97 9.10 10.39
C CYS A 55 -10.59 9.37 11.01
N MET A 56 -9.74 10.12 10.32
CA MET A 56 -8.44 10.55 10.82
C MET A 56 -8.41 12.08 10.96
N ASP A 57 -8.15 12.57 12.17
CA ASP A 57 -8.07 14.00 12.50
C ASP A 57 -9.28 14.85 12.06
N GLY A 58 -10.47 14.26 12.14
CA GLY A 58 -11.72 14.91 11.76
C GLY A 58 -12.00 14.90 10.25
N TRP A 59 -11.28 14.07 9.48
CA TRP A 59 -11.46 13.89 8.05
C TRP A 59 -11.61 12.41 7.67
N CYS A 60 -12.57 12.13 6.80
CA CYS A 60 -12.77 10.83 6.15
C CYS A 60 -11.72 10.64 5.06
N VAL A 61 -10.60 10.06 5.44
CA VAL A 61 -9.53 9.72 4.51
C VAL A 61 -9.79 8.33 3.93
N VAL A 62 -9.42 8.14 2.67
CA VAL A 62 -9.09 6.77 2.25
C VAL A 62 -7.84 6.42 3.04
N PRO A 63 -7.83 5.39 3.88
CA PRO A 63 -6.58 4.95 4.50
C PRO A 63 -5.54 4.81 3.39
N ALA A 64 -4.32 5.29 3.61
CA ALA A 64 -3.24 5.09 2.65
C ALA A 64 -3.06 3.57 2.49
N GLY A 65 -3.56 3.02 1.39
CA GLY A 65 -3.76 1.58 1.17
C GLY A 65 -5.12 1.11 1.65
N THR A 66 -6.10 1.00 0.75
CA THR A 66 -7.31 0.23 1.02
C THR A 66 -6.96 -1.25 1.12
N GLY A 67 -6.81 -1.70 2.35
CA GLY A 67 -6.67 -3.10 2.75
C GLY A 67 -5.29 -3.64 2.48
N CYS A 68 -4.44 -3.61 3.51
CA CYS A 68 -3.30 -4.52 3.54
C CYS A 68 -3.81 -5.93 3.23
N PRO A 69 -3.30 -6.62 2.19
CA PRO A 69 -3.80 -7.95 1.82
C PRO A 69 -3.79 -8.88 3.04
N ALA A 70 -4.78 -9.79 3.13
CA ALA A 70 -4.98 -10.60 4.33
C ALA A 70 -3.77 -11.49 4.71
N VAL A 71 -2.89 -11.78 3.75
CA VAL A 71 -1.62 -12.50 3.97
C VAL A 71 -0.59 -11.67 4.74
N CYS A 72 -0.65 -10.34 4.61
CA CYS A 72 0.28 -9.43 5.24
C CYS A 72 -0.10 -9.23 6.72
N THR A 73 0.87 -9.34 7.61
CA THR A 73 0.72 -8.98 9.03
C THR A 73 0.64 -7.46 9.20
N SER A 74 1.38 -6.73 8.38
CA SER A 74 1.37 -5.26 8.30
C SER A 74 1.73 -4.80 6.89
N CYS A 75 1.41 -3.56 6.58
CA CYS A 75 1.81 -2.93 5.32
C CYS A 75 2.42 -1.55 5.59
N ASP A 76 3.44 -1.20 4.83
CA ASP A 76 4.01 0.14 4.77
C ASP A 76 4.08 0.59 3.30
N GLY A 77 3.16 1.46 2.89
CA GLY A 77 3.03 1.87 1.50
C GLY A 77 2.75 0.69 0.55
N ALA A 78 3.72 0.40 -0.33
CA ALA A 78 3.65 -0.70 -1.29
C ALA A 78 4.32 -2.00 -0.80
N THR A 79 4.75 -2.04 0.47
CA THR A 79 5.39 -3.21 1.06
C THR A 79 4.41 -3.99 1.93
N CYS A 80 4.24 -5.27 1.63
CA CYS A 80 3.56 -6.28 2.43
C CYS A 80 4.57 -6.96 3.35
N GLN A 81 4.39 -6.85 4.66
CA GLN A 81 5.22 -7.54 5.65
C GLN A 81 4.46 -8.73 6.21
N VAL A 82 5.04 -9.92 6.13
CA VAL A 82 4.52 -11.18 6.66
C VAL A 82 5.46 -11.63 7.79
N SER A 83 4.95 -11.71 9.02
CA SER A 83 5.76 -12.05 10.20
C SER A 83 5.26 -13.33 10.87
N CYS A 84 5.99 -14.42 10.64
CA CYS A 84 5.69 -15.77 11.12
C CYS A 84 6.72 -16.18 12.19
N LEU A 85 6.67 -15.51 13.34
CA LEU A 85 7.72 -15.60 14.38
C LEU A 85 7.47 -16.70 15.43
N THR A 86 6.29 -17.32 15.42
CA THR A 86 5.93 -18.43 16.32
C THR A 86 6.17 -19.77 15.64
N GLU A 87 6.35 -20.82 16.43
CA GLU A 87 6.38 -22.22 15.94
C GLU A 87 5.17 -22.49 15.03
N ASP A 88 5.43 -23.12 13.88
CA ASP A 88 4.47 -23.40 12.81
C ASP A 88 3.67 -22.17 12.32
N GLY A 89 4.19 -20.96 12.54
CA GLY A 89 3.59 -19.73 12.07
C GLY A 89 3.46 -19.74 10.55
N CYS A 90 2.27 -19.42 10.03
CA CYS A 90 2.00 -19.43 8.59
C CYS A 90 2.31 -20.81 7.97
N ALA A 91 1.79 -21.90 8.54
CA ALA A 91 2.11 -23.25 8.09
C ALA A 91 1.76 -23.53 6.61
N ASP A 92 0.71 -22.87 6.09
CA ASP A 92 0.35 -22.92 4.67
C ASP A 92 1.31 -22.08 3.81
N THR A 93 1.31 -22.29 2.50
CA THR A 93 2.13 -21.49 1.56
C THR A 93 1.81 -20.00 1.69
N VAL A 94 2.84 -19.18 1.92
CA VAL A 94 2.72 -17.72 1.93
C VAL A 94 2.71 -17.22 0.50
N VAL A 95 1.57 -16.72 0.03
CA VAL A 95 1.44 -16.16 -1.33
C VAL A 95 1.51 -14.65 -1.29
N CYS A 96 2.59 -14.08 -1.82
CA CYS A 96 2.81 -12.65 -1.86
C CYS A 96 1.82 -11.93 -2.81
N PRO A 97 1.29 -10.76 -2.42
CA PRO A 97 0.33 -10.04 -3.23
C PRO A 97 0.90 -9.49 -4.55
N GLU A 98 0.05 -9.44 -5.57
CA GLU A 98 0.41 -8.85 -6.86
C GLU A 98 0.79 -7.37 -6.73
N GLY A 99 1.88 -6.96 -7.37
CA GLY A 99 2.28 -5.56 -7.51
C GLY A 99 2.89 -4.94 -6.25
N MET A 100 3.17 -5.73 -5.20
CA MET A 100 3.74 -5.25 -3.94
C MET A 100 5.17 -5.75 -3.72
N ASN A 101 5.96 -5.01 -2.93
CA ASN A 101 7.18 -5.55 -2.35
C ASN A 101 6.76 -6.51 -1.23
N CYS A 102 7.27 -7.73 -1.21
CA CYS A 102 6.92 -8.72 -0.20
C CYS A 102 8.12 -8.96 0.71
N GLU A 103 7.95 -8.78 2.01
CA GLU A 103 8.94 -9.06 3.04
C GLU A 103 8.39 -10.17 3.95
N VAL A 104 8.94 -11.37 3.85
CA VAL A 104 8.50 -12.55 4.59
C VAL A 104 9.55 -12.93 5.63
N SER A 105 9.16 -12.95 6.90
CA SER A 105 10.02 -13.33 8.03
C SER A 105 9.49 -14.58 8.71
N CYS A 106 10.12 -15.72 8.42
CA CYS A 106 9.83 -17.04 8.96
C CYS A 106 10.81 -17.36 10.08
N GLY A 107 10.53 -16.82 11.28
CA GLY A 107 11.43 -16.88 12.43
C GLY A 107 11.14 -18.00 13.42
N GLY A 108 9.92 -18.56 13.39
CA GLY A 108 9.57 -19.73 14.21
C GLY A 108 10.06 -21.04 13.61
N ALA A 109 10.32 -22.05 14.44
CA ALA A 109 10.59 -23.39 13.95
C ALA A 109 9.40 -23.90 13.11
N GLY A 110 9.67 -24.48 11.94
CA GLY A 110 8.64 -24.92 10.99
C GLY A 110 7.75 -23.80 10.43
N SER A 111 8.08 -22.52 10.66
CA SER A 111 7.30 -21.42 10.09
C SER A 111 7.40 -21.39 8.56
N CYS A 112 6.32 -21.00 7.90
CA CYS A 112 6.23 -21.03 6.43
C CYS A 112 6.50 -22.42 5.83
N ALA A 113 6.17 -23.51 6.55
CA ALA A 113 6.46 -24.88 6.11
C ALA A 113 5.89 -25.22 4.72
N GLY A 114 4.78 -24.59 4.32
CA GLY A 114 4.21 -24.73 2.98
C GLY A 114 4.98 -24.01 1.87
N GLY A 115 6.07 -23.30 2.18
CA GLY A 115 6.86 -22.53 1.24
C GLY A 115 6.39 -21.07 1.09
N VAL A 116 7.03 -20.36 0.16
CA VAL A 116 6.76 -18.94 -0.14
C VAL A 116 6.65 -18.77 -1.65
N ASP A 117 5.54 -18.19 -2.11
CA ASP A 117 5.27 -17.90 -3.51
C ASP A 117 5.30 -16.38 -3.74
N CYS A 118 6.30 -15.93 -4.49
CA CYS A 118 6.54 -14.53 -4.83
C CYS A 118 6.10 -14.17 -6.26
N ASP A 119 5.38 -15.02 -7.01
CA ASP A 119 5.13 -14.81 -8.45
C ASP A 119 4.43 -13.47 -8.77
N GLY A 120 3.56 -13.00 -7.88
CA GLY A 120 2.88 -11.71 -8.02
C GLY A 120 3.71 -10.49 -7.57
N ALA A 121 4.76 -10.68 -6.76
CA ALA A 121 5.48 -9.58 -6.14
C ALA A 121 6.39 -8.85 -7.13
N VAL A 122 6.55 -7.53 -6.96
CA VAL A 122 7.54 -6.76 -7.75
C VAL A 122 8.97 -6.97 -7.23
N SER A 123 9.10 -7.27 -5.94
CA SER A 123 10.32 -7.74 -5.30
C SER A 123 9.98 -8.60 -4.09
N CYS A 124 10.80 -9.60 -3.79
CA CYS A 124 10.61 -10.50 -2.66
C CYS A 124 11.85 -10.56 -1.78
N GLN A 125 11.67 -10.38 -0.48
CA GLN A 125 12.68 -10.66 0.53
C GLN A 125 12.13 -11.74 1.45
N VAL A 126 12.84 -12.86 1.55
CA VAL A 126 12.45 -14.01 2.36
C VAL A 126 13.56 -14.30 3.36
N LEU A 127 13.24 -14.28 4.65
CA LEU A 127 14.13 -14.63 5.75
C LEU A 127 13.60 -15.87 6.45
N CYS A 128 14.32 -16.98 6.33
CA CYS A 128 14.02 -18.27 6.95
C CYS A 128 15.02 -18.53 8.07
N SER A 129 14.82 -17.89 9.22
CA SER A 129 15.75 -17.96 10.35
C SER A 129 15.37 -19.00 11.40
N GLY A 130 14.15 -19.54 11.37
CA GLY A 130 13.74 -20.66 12.21
C GLY A 130 14.26 -22.00 11.68
N ALA A 131 14.48 -22.98 12.56
CA ALA A 131 14.80 -24.35 12.16
C ALA A 131 13.68 -24.94 11.29
N SER A 132 14.03 -25.55 10.16
CA SER A 132 13.11 -26.04 9.13
C SER A 132 12.10 -24.98 8.65
N ALA A 133 12.40 -23.68 8.81
CA ALA A 133 11.57 -22.62 8.26
C ALA A 133 11.63 -22.65 6.74
N CYS A 134 10.52 -22.28 6.09
CA CYS A 134 10.41 -22.37 4.63
C CYS A 134 10.76 -23.78 4.12
N ALA A 135 10.29 -24.84 4.79
CA ALA A 135 10.60 -26.20 4.40
C ALA A 135 10.14 -26.50 2.96
N GLY A 136 8.97 -26.00 2.57
CA GLY A 136 8.47 -26.02 1.21
C GLY A 136 9.22 -25.08 0.26
N LEU A 137 8.94 -25.21 -1.04
CA LEU A 137 9.61 -24.47 -2.10
C LEU A 137 9.47 -22.94 -1.91
N VAL A 138 10.58 -22.22 -2.08
CA VAL A 138 10.58 -20.76 -2.22
C VAL A 138 10.62 -20.39 -3.71
N ALA A 139 9.51 -19.88 -4.25
CA ALA A 139 9.36 -19.52 -5.66
C ALA A 139 9.45 -18.00 -5.84
N CYS A 140 10.55 -17.51 -6.39
CA CYS A 140 10.92 -16.08 -6.38
C CYS A 140 10.22 -15.19 -7.43
N GLY A 141 9.47 -15.76 -8.37
CA GLY A 141 8.76 -15.00 -9.41
C GLY A 141 9.69 -14.24 -10.36
N ALA A 142 9.12 -13.29 -11.12
CA ALA A 142 9.86 -12.51 -12.13
C ALA A 142 10.62 -11.30 -11.58
N GLY A 143 10.28 -10.83 -10.38
CA GLY A 143 10.89 -9.67 -9.72
C GLY A 143 12.32 -9.92 -9.22
N ALA A 144 12.85 -8.94 -8.49
CA ALA A 144 14.09 -9.13 -7.73
C ALA A 144 13.81 -9.98 -6.48
N CYS A 145 14.61 -11.00 -6.22
CA CYS A 145 14.43 -11.89 -5.08
C CYS A 145 15.68 -11.96 -4.21
N ASN A 146 15.51 -11.87 -2.90
CA ASN A 146 16.55 -12.13 -1.92
C ASN A 146 16.04 -13.16 -0.91
N VAL A 147 16.71 -14.30 -0.85
CA VAL A 147 16.33 -15.41 0.04
C VAL A 147 17.48 -15.71 0.99
N ASN A 148 17.23 -15.65 2.29
CA ASN A 148 18.21 -15.94 3.33
C ASN A 148 17.73 -17.12 4.18
N CYS A 149 18.44 -18.23 4.09
CA CYS A 149 18.15 -19.51 4.74
C CYS A 149 19.16 -19.72 5.87
N GLU A 150 18.96 -19.01 6.99
CA GLU A 150 19.85 -19.02 8.17
C GLU A 150 19.56 -20.20 9.12
N GLY A 151 18.33 -20.71 9.12
CA GLY A 151 17.92 -21.82 9.98
C GLY A 151 18.42 -23.17 9.47
N ASP A 152 18.73 -24.10 10.38
CA ASP A 152 19.05 -25.48 10.01
C ASP A 152 17.90 -26.13 9.25
N GLU A 153 18.23 -26.84 8.16
CA GLU A 153 17.26 -27.46 7.24
C GLU A 153 16.21 -26.48 6.68
N SER A 154 16.49 -25.16 6.70
CA SER A 154 15.63 -24.19 6.05
C SER A 154 15.72 -24.30 4.53
N CYS A 155 14.64 -23.92 3.84
CA CYS A 155 14.58 -23.98 2.37
C CYS A 155 14.83 -25.41 1.84
N ALA A 156 14.32 -26.44 2.55
CA ALA A 156 14.62 -27.85 2.33
C ALA A 156 14.16 -28.39 0.96
N GLU A 157 13.04 -27.90 0.43
CA GLU A 157 12.57 -28.24 -0.92
C GLU A 157 13.23 -27.35 -2.00
N GLY A 158 14.11 -26.43 -1.60
CA GLY A 158 14.92 -25.60 -2.47
C GLY A 158 14.36 -24.21 -2.77
N ILE A 159 15.06 -23.51 -3.65
CA ILE A 159 14.75 -22.14 -4.09
C ILE A 159 14.68 -22.11 -5.61
N ASP A 160 13.57 -21.63 -6.17
CA ASP A 160 13.40 -21.42 -7.61
C ASP A 160 13.46 -19.92 -7.95
N CYS A 161 14.60 -19.50 -8.49
CA CYS A 161 14.85 -18.18 -9.04
C CYS A 161 14.90 -18.16 -10.58
N SER A 162 14.49 -19.24 -11.26
CA SER A 162 14.68 -19.38 -12.72
C SER A 162 14.05 -18.26 -13.54
N LEU A 163 12.96 -17.67 -13.03
CA LEU A 163 12.23 -16.58 -13.68
C LEU A 163 12.68 -15.18 -13.24
N SER A 164 13.40 -15.06 -12.13
CA SER A 164 13.71 -13.78 -11.50
C SER A 164 14.62 -12.92 -12.37
N CYS A 165 14.41 -11.59 -12.35
CA CYS A 165 15.29 -10.65 -13.04
C CYS A 165 16.62 -10.43 -12.30
N ALA A 166 16.61 -10.65 -10.99
CA ALA A 166 17.75 -10.65 -10.08
C ALA A 166 17.46 -11.64 -8.95
N CYS A 167 18.43 -12.45 -8.55
CA CYS A 167 18.29 -13.33 -7.39
C CYS A 167 19.60 -13.44 -6.61
N ASP A 168 19.51 -13.16 -5.31
CA ASP A 168 20.55 -13.43 -4.33
C ASP A 168 20.03 -14.45 -3.33
N THR A 169 20.79 -15.52 -3.11
CA THR A 169 20.50 -16.50 -2.07
C THR A 169 21.64 -16.55 -1.08
N ASP A 170 21.31 -16.70 0.20
CA ASP A 170 22.27 -17.00 1.26
C ASP A 170 21.81 -18.26 2.00
N CYS A 171 22.71 -19.24 2.11
CA CYS A 171 22.40 -20.60 2.56
C CYS A 171 23.33 -20.99 3.70
N ASP A 172 23.28 -20.20 4.77
CA ASP A 172 24.17 -20.30 5.93
C ASP A 172 23.77 -21.41 6.91
N GLY A 173 22.51 -21.84 6.91
CA GLY A 173 22.02 -22.91 7.79
C GLY A 173 22.56 -24.30 7.43
N ASP A 174 22.67 -25.18 8.41
CA ASP A 174 23.14 -26.55 8.16
C ASP A 174 22.13 -27.30 7.26
N ASN A 175 22.61 -27.86 6.14
CA ASN A 175 21.79 -28.47 5.08
C ASN A 175 20.71 -27.54 4.50
N ALA A 176 20.88 -26.22 4.61
CA ALA A 176 20.02 -25.27 3.91
C ALA A 176 20.21 -25.39 2.40
N CYS A 177 19.14 -25.13 1.65
CA CYS A 177 19.17 -25.03 0.19
C CYS A 177 19.81 -26.23 -0.54
N PRO A 178 19.29 -27.47 -0.40
CA PRO A 178 19.85 -28.61 -1.13
C PRO A 178 19.74 -28.47 -2.65
N GLU A 179 18.80 -27.63 -3.12
CA GLU A 179 18.62 -27.27 -4.52
C GLU A 179 18.34 -25.77 -4.68
N VAL A 180 19.07 -25.12 -5.59
CA VAL A 180 18.88 -23.71 -5.95
C VAL A 180 18.92 -23.58 -7.46
N SER A 181 17.80 -23.13 -8.05
CA SER A 181 17.69 -22.86 -9.48
C SER A 181 17.89 -21.37 -9.74
N CYS A 182 19.07 -21.00 -10.23
CA CYS A 182 19.38 -19.59 -10.53
C CYS A 182 18.91 -19.16 -11.92
N PRO A 183 18.70 -17.84 -12.14
CA PRO A 183 18.40 -17.32 -13.48
C PRO A 183 19.55 -17.69 -14.46
N ASP A 184 19.22 -18.30 -15.60
CA ASP A 184 20.17 -18.55 -16.69
C ASP A 184 19.81 -17.68 -17.90
N ARG A 185 20.20 -16.39 -17.84
CA ARG A 185 19.99 -15.41 -18.91
C ARG A 185 21.28 -15.06 -19.66
N GLY A 186 22.19 -16.04 -19.78
CA GLY A 186 23.44 -15.89 -20.54
C GLY A 186 24.65 -15.49 -19.69
N GLY A 187 24.55 -15.62 -18.37
CA GLY A 187 25.66 -15.48 -17.40
C GLY A 187 25.57 -16.57 -16.34
N THR A 188 26.71 -16.96 -15.76
CA THR A 188 26.74 -17.90 -14.63
C THR A 188 26.39 -17.15 -13.34
N CYS A 189 25.10 -17.10 -13.01
CA CYS A 189 24.61 -16.44 -11.79
C CYS A 189 24.78 -17.31 -10.54
N THR A 190 25.20 -18.56 -10.73
CA THR A 190 25.52 -19.49 -9.65
C THR A 190 26.97 -19.32 -9.18
N ARG A 191 27.16 -19.11 -7.88
CA ARG A 191 28.47 -19.10 -7.23
C ARG A 191 28.39 -19.93 -5.94
N ASN A 192 29.23 -20.96 -5.84
CA ASN A 192 29.25 -21.89 -4.70
C ASN A 192 27.92 -22.61 -4.42
N GLY A 193 27.04 -22.75 -5.43
CA GLY A 193 25.71 -23.36 -5.24
C GLY A 193 24.60 -22.37 -4.90
N GLU A 194 24.94 -21.09 -4.71
CA GLU A 194 23.99 -20.00 -4.46
C GLU A 194 23.81 -19.13 -5.70
N CYS A 195 22.69 -18.42 -5.78
CA CYS A 195 22.51 -17.34 -6.74
C CYS A 195 23.15 -16.06 -6.22
N ARG A 196 23.94 -15.40 -7.07
CA ARG A 196 24.49 -14.07 -6.82
C ARG A 196 24.19 -13.19 -8.03
N SER A 197 23.47 -12.11 -7.76
CA SER A 197 22.84 -11.23 -8.74
C SER A 197 23.86 -10.29 -9.42
N ASN A 198 24.98 -10.00 -8.75
CA ASN A 198 26.06 -9.13 -9.23
C ASN A 198 26.58 -9.50 -10.63
N GLY A 199 26.09 -8.81 -11.66
CA GLY A 199 26.46 -9.02 -13.07
C GLY A 199 25.49 -9.88 -13.88
N CYS A 200 24.39 -10.31 -13.27
CA CYS A 200 23.29 -11.07 -13.85
C CYS A 200 21.94 -10.34 -13.84
N ASP A 201 21.87 -9.20 -13.15
CA ASP A 201 20.66 -8.39 -13.04
C ASP A 201 20.21 -7.86 -14.39
N VAL A 202 18.95 -8.12 -14.72
CA VAL A 202 18.27 -7.58 -15.91
C VAL A 202 16.94 -6.90 -15.57
N CYS A 203 16.78 -6.56 -14.30
CA CYS A 203 15.82 -5.55 -13.84
C CYS A 203 16.33 -4.16 -14.32
#